data_AF-A0A0A1FH46-F1
#
_entry.id   AF-A0A0A1FH46-F1
#
_cell.length_a   1.000
_cell.length_b   1.000
_cell.length_c   1.000
_cell.angle_alpha   90.00
_cell.angle_beta   90.00
_cell.angle_gamma   90.00
#
_symmetry.space_group_name_H-M   'P 1'
#
loop_
_entity.id
_entity.type
_entity.pdbx_description
1 polymer ?
#
loop_
_entity_poly.entity_id
_entity_poly.type
_entity_poly.pdbx_seq_one_letter_code
_entity_poly.pdbx_strand_id
1 'polypeptide(L)'
;MATINEQDIWEETIYEIATTDDVVGGPGGIANRQAHQLANRTLHLSTGLSTTISSTGTLSTSVSSALSTTVSNIAALSTSTGTGLSTASSNITSLSTATAMQTANAAPVGEVAYFASAALHAGWLKANGAAVSRTTYADLFAAIGTIYGAGDGNKTFHLPDLRGEFIRGFDDGRGIDVGRTFGSGQAEDFRLHNHGPSGIVSASGSVAGSVDAGIALGGSNFWKSTTTAATGGTETRPRNLALLACIKY
;
A
#
# COMPACT_ATOMS: atom_id res chain seq x y z
N MET A 1 20.82 95.43 -15.91
CA MET A 1 22.01 94.59 -16.12
C MET A 1 21.78 93.74 -17.36
N ALA A 2 22.75 93.62 -18.26
CA ALA A 2 22.66 92.70 -19.40
C ALA A 2 22.96 91.27 -18.92
N THR A 3 22.23 90.28 -19.45
CA THR A 3 22.37 88.86 -19.07
C THR A 3 23.04 88.10 -20.20
N ILE A 4 23.88 87.11 -19.88
CA ILE A 4 24.47 86.20 -20.88
C ILE A 4 23.36 85.25 -21.36
N ASN A 5 23.18 85.14 -22.67
CA ASN A 5 22.20 84.24 -23.26
C ASN A 5 22.83 82.86 -23.49
N GLU A 6 22.65 81.95 -22.55
CA GLU A 6 23.18 80.59 -22.63
C GLU A 6 22.45 79.77 -23.70
N GLN A 7 23.19 78.89 -24.38
CA GLN A 7 22.69 77.95 -25.38
C GLN A 7 23.25 76.55 -25.06
N ASP A 8 22.42 75.53 -25.22
CA ASP A 8 22.81 74.12 -25.03
C ASP A 8 23.61 73.64 -26.25
N ILE A 9 24.85 74.12 -26.34
CA ILE A 9 25.80 73.75 -27.39
C ILE A 9 27.16 73.48 -26.78
N TRP A 10 27.85 72.46 -27.31
CA TRP A 10 29.25 72.25 -27.00
C TRP A 10 30.12 73.19 -27.84
N GLU A 11 30.76 74.15 -27.18
CA GLU A 11 31.81 74.97 -27.81
C GLU A 11 33.09 74.13 -27.88
N GLU A 12 33.74 73.99 -29.04
CA GLU A 12 34.95 73.15 -29.15
C GLU A 12 36.20 73.79 -28.51
N THR A 13 36.25 75.12 -28.45
CA THR A 13 37.31 75.89 -27.80
C THR A 13 36.75 77.03 -26.97
N ILE A 14 37.56 77.56 -26.06
CA ILE A 14 37.30 78.82 -25.38
C ILE A 14 38.25 79.83 -26.03
N TYR A 15 37.70 80.93 -26.54
CA TYR A 15 38.48 82.00 -27.14
C TYR A 15 39.52 82.53 -26.15
N GLU A 16 40.68 82.95 -26.61
CA GLU A 16 41.66 83.64 -25.75
C GLU A 16 41.72 85.08 -26.22
N ILE A 17 41.54 86.04 -25.31
CA ILE A 17 41.59 87.46 -25.67
C ILE A 17 43.03 87.79 -26.10
N ALA A 18 43.19 88.23 -27.34
CA ALA A 18 44.47 88.65 -27.87
C ALA A 18 44.77 90.11 -27.46
N THR A 19 46.05 90.46 -27.40
CA THR A 19 46.48 91.84 -27.14
C THR A 19 46.10 92.82 -28.25
N THR A 20 45.73 92.30 -29.42
CA THR A 20 45.26 93.05 -30.58
C THR A 20 43.73 93.16 -30.67
N ASP A 21 42.99 92.56 -29.73
CA ASP A 21 41.53 92.56 -29.76
C ASP A 21 40.92 93.89 -29.29
N ASP A 22 39.89 94.33 -30.00
CA ASP A 22 39.12 95.50 -29.60
C ASP A 22 38.28 95.20 -28.34
N VAL A 23 38.26 96.14 -27.39
CA VAL A 23 37.45 96.04 -26.16
C VAL A 23 35.98 96.34 -26.46
N VAL A 24 35.32 95.39 -27.14
CA VAL A 24 33.91 95.48 -27.52
C VAL A 24 33.06 94.66 -26.56
N GLY A 25 32.18 95.35 -25.83
CA GLY A 25 31.16 94.73 -24.97
C GLY A 25 29.87 94.37 -25.72
N GLY A 26 28.81 94.07 -24.97
CA GLY A 26 27.51 93.69 -25.54
C GLY A 26 27.40 92.23 -25.99
N PRO A 27 26.23 91.80 -26.49
CA PRO A 27 25.99 90.45 -26.97
C PRO A 27 26.91 90.12 -28.16
N GLY A 28 27.80 89.15 -28.01
CA GLY A 28 28.76 88.75 -29.06
C GLY A 28 30.05 89.59 -29.13
N GLY A 29 30.21 90.60 -28.27
CA GLY A 29 31.45 91.37 -28.16
C GLY A 29 32.65 90.51 -27.71
N ILE A 30 33.84 90.80 -28.22
CA ILE A 30 35.06 90.01 -27.98
C ILE A 30 35.37 89.91 -26.47
N ALA A 31 35.14 90.98 -25.72
CA ALA A 31 35.36 91.02 -24.28
C ALA A 31 34.46 90.05 -23.48
N ASN A 32 33.31 89.64 -24.02
CA ASN A 32 32.35 88.74 -23.37
C ASN A 32 32.37 87.31 -23.94
N ARG A 33 33.13 87.05 -25.01
CA ARG A 33 33.09 85.79 -25.77
C ARG A 33 33.47 84.59 -24.91
N GLN A 34 34.53 84.70 -24.11
CA GLN A 34 34.99 83.65 -23.19
C GLN A 34 33.91 83.22 -22.20
N ALA A 35 33.27 84.21 -21.58
CA ALA A 35 32.20 83.98 -20.61
C ALA A 35 30.98 83.31 -21.27
N HIS A 36 30.61 83.74 -22.48
CA HIS A 36 29.51 83.14 -23.24
C HIS A 36 29.78 81.67 -23.60
N GLN A 37 31.00 81.37 -24.09
CA GLN A 37 31.36 80.01 -24.49
C GLN A 37 31.45 79.06 -23.29
N LEU A 38 31.98 79.54 -22.16
CA LEU A 38 32.00 78.77 -20.92
C LEU A 38 30.57 78.49 -20.43
N ALA A 39 29.70 79.50 -20.45
CA ALA A 39 28.31 79.34 -20.04
C ALA A 39 27.56 78.32 -20.90
N ASN A 40 27.74 78.34 -22.23
CA ASN A 40 27.18 77.35 -23.15
C ASN A 40 27.63 75.91 -22.82
N ARG A 41 28.95 75.69 -22.60
CA ARG A 41 29.48 74.38 -22.20
C ARG A 41 28.92 73.92 -20.85
N THR A 42 28.81 74.81 -19.87
CA THR A 42 28.26 74.50 -18.55
C THR A 42 26.79 74.09 -18.66
N LEU A 43 25.99 74.82 -19.44
CA LEU A 43 24.60 74.46 -19.70
C LEU A 43 24.51 73.08 -20.39
N HIS A 44 25.30 72.85 -21.43
CA HIS A 44 25.33 71.58 -22.17
C HIS A 44 25.65 70.37 -21.28
N LEU A 45 26.72 70.46 -20.49
CA LEU A 45 27.10 69.41 -19.55
C LEU A 45 26.03 69.20 -18.47
N SER A 46 25.40 70.29 -17.98
CA SER A 46 24.34 70.19 -16.98
C SER A 46 23.08 69.51 -17.53
N THR A 47 22.68 69.81 -18.76
CA THR A 47 21.55 69.16 -19.45
C THR A 47 21.84 67.68 -19.70
N GLY A 48 23.04 67.37 -20.21
CA GLY A 48 23.49 65.99 -20.44
C GLY A 48 23.55 65.17 -19.15
N LEU A 49 24.07 65.76 -18.06
CA LEU A 49 24.09 65.13 -16.74
C LEU A 49 22.67 64.91 -16.19
N SER A 50 21.80 65.91 -16.28
CA SER A 50 20.39 65.81 -15.85
C SER A 50 19.63 64.72 -16.60
N THR A 51 19.85 64.62 -17.92
CA THR A 51 19.27 63.58 -18.77
C THR A 51 19.75 62.20 -18.37
N THR A 52 21.06 62.05 -18.10
CA THR A 52 21.67 60.78 -17.67
C THR A 52 21.17 60.36 -16.27
N ILE A 53 21.06 61.30 -15.34
CA ILE A 53 20.51 61.04 -14.00
C ILE A 53 19.04 60.58 -14.13
N SER A 54 18.26 61.26 -14.96
CA SER A 54 16.85 60.92 -15.20
C SER A 54 16.70 59.54 -15.82
N SER A 55 17.49 59.20 -16.85
CA SER A 55 17.44 57.88 -17.50
C SER A 55 17.93 56.75 -16.58
N THR A 56 18.95 57.01 -15.76
CA THR A 56 19.41 56.05 -14.75
C THR A 56 18.34 55.83 -13.68
N GLY A 57 17.65 56.90 -13.27
CA GLY A 57 16.51 56.85 -12.36
C GLY A 57 15.37 55.99 -12.91
N THR A 58 14.92 56.24 -14.14
CA THR A 58 13.84 55.45 -14.76
C THR A 58 14.23 54.00 -14.99
N LEU A 59 15.48 53.72 -15.36
CA LEU A 59 16.00 52.36 -15.48
C LEU A 59 16.00 51.65 -14.12
N SER A 60 16.42 52.32 -13.05
CA SER A 60 16.38 51.77 -11.70
C SER A 60 14.97 51.39 -11.26
N THR A 61 13.97 52.25 -11.52
CA THR A 61 12.56 51.93 -11.21
C THR A 61 12.04 50.77 -12.05
N SER A 62 12.39 50.72 -13.34
CA SER A 62 11.94 49.67 -14.26
C SER A 62 12.54 48.31 -13.92
N VAL A 63 13.83 48.27 -13.56
CA VAL A 63 14.49 47.03 -13.12
C VAL A 63 13.94 46.58 -11.77
N SER A 64 13.71 47.50 -10.84
CA SER A 64 13.14 47.17 -9.52
C SER A 64 11.74 46.56 -9.64
N SER A 65 10.88 47.11 -10.50
CA SER A 65 9.53 46.58 -10.72
C SER A 65 9.53 45.24 -11.46
N ALA A 66 10.38 45.07 -12.48
CA ALA A 66 10.55 43.81 -13.18
C ALA A 66 11.08 42.70 -12.25
N LEU A 67 12.07 43.02 -11.41
CA LEU A 67 12.63 42.09 -10.44
C LEU A 67 11.61 41.73 -9.36
N SER A 68 10.87 42.72 -8.83
CA SER A 68 9.79 42.48 -7.86
C SER A 68 8.71 41.56 -8.40
N THR A 69 8.32 41.74 -9.67
CA THR A 69 7.33 40.89 -10.35
C THR A 69 7.86 39.47 -10.51
N THR A 70 9.13 39.33 -10.91
CA THR A 70 9.79 38.03 -11.09
C THR A 70 9.88 37.26 -9.77
N VAL A 71 10.30 37.92 -8.69
CA VAL A 71 10.36 37.32 -7.34
C VAL A 71 8.97 36.87 -6.88
N SER A 72 7.93 37.68 -7.12
CA SER A 72 6.55 37.34 -6.79
C SER A 72 6.06 36.10 -7.55
N ASN A 73 6.36 36.01 -8.84
CA ASN A 73 5.99 34.85 -9.67
C ASN A 73 6.72 33.58 -9.22
N ILE A 74 8.01 33.68 -8.86
CA ILE A 74 8.78 32.54 -8.32
C ILE A 74 8.19 32.07 -6.99
N ALA A 75 7.84 32.99 -6.09
CA ALA A 75 7.22 32.66 -4.81
C ALA A 75 5.85 31.98 -5.00
N ALA A 76 5.03 32.48 -5.94
CA ALA A 76 3.74 31.87 -6.28
C ALA A 76 3.92 30.46 -6.88
N LEU A 77 4.90 30.27 -7.77
CA LEU A 77 5.22 28.97 -8.35
C LEU A 77 5.74 27.97 -7.31
N SER A 78 6.62 28.41 -6.40
CA SER A 78 7.11 27.58 -5.30
C SER A 78 5.98 27.15 -4.37
N THR A 79 5.06 28.06 -4.07
CA THR A 79 3.89 27.76 -3.25
C THR A 79 2.97 26.76 -3.95
N SER A 80 2.62 27.00 -5.21
CA SER A 80 1.69 26.14 -5.96
C SER A 80 2.25 24.74 -6.18
N THR A 81 3.55 24.61 -6.51
CA THR A 81 4.24 23.32 -6.66
C THR A 81 4.35 22.57 -5.32
N GLY A 82 4.65 23.27 -4.22
CA GLY A 82 4.68 22.67 -2.88
C GLY A 82 3.31 22.16 -2.43
N THR A 83 2.25 22.94 -2.63
CA THR A 83 0.88 22.51 -2.32
C THR A 83 0.41 21.37 -3.22
N GLY A 84 0.79 21.38 -4.51
CA GLY A 84 0.45 20.33 -5.45
C GLY A 84 1.12 19.01 -5.09
N LEU A 85 2.42 19.05 -4.77
CA LEU A 85 3.17 17.86 -4.37
C LEU A 85 2.69 17.28 -3.04
N SER A 86 2.46 18.13 -2.03
CA SER A 86 1.93 17.68 -0.73
C SER A 86 0.54 17.04 -0.84
N THR A 87 -0.34 17.61 -1.68
CA THR A 87 -1.65 17.02 -1.97
C THR A 87 -1.50 15.67 -2.68
N ALA A 88 -0.64 15.58 -3.69
CA ALA A 88 -0.39 14.33 -4.41
C ALA A 88 0.18 13.24 -3.48
N SER A 89 1.16 13.57 -2.64
CA SER A 89 1.72 12.66 -1.64
C SER A 89 0.65 12.18 -0.66
N SER A 90 -0.21 13.09 -0.17
CA SER A 90 -1.29 12.74 0.75
C SER A 90 -2.32 11.80 0.11
N ASN A 91 -2.66 12.02 -1.16
CA ASN A 91 -3.56 11.15 -1.92
C ASN A 91 -2.95 9.77 -2.15
N ILE A 92 -1.65 9.69 -2.47
CA ILE A 92 -0.92 8.43 -2.64
C ILE A 92 -0.91 7.64 -1.33
N THR A 93 -0.60 8.29 -0.21
CA THR A 93 -0.65 7.65 1.11
C THR A 93 -2.04 7.14 1.42
N SER A 94 -3.07 7.96 1.23
CA SER A 94 -4.46 7.58 1.49
C SER A 94 -4.90 6.38 0.64
N LEU A 95 -4.56 6.38 -0.65
CA LEU A 95 -4.86 5.26 -1.55
C LEU A 95 -4.10 3.99 -1.14
N SER A 96 -2.83 4.11 -0.74
CA SER A 96 -2.03 2.97 -0.28
C SER A 96 -2.59 2.35 0.99
N THR A 97 -3.11 3.16 1.92
CA THR A 97 -3.78 2.66 3.12
C THR A 97 -5.09 1.97 2.77
N ALA A 98 -5.89 2.57 1.88
CA ALA A 98 -7.15 1.98 1.45
C ALA A 98 -6.97 0.62 0.75
N THR A 99 -5.96 0.48 -0.12
CA THR A 99 -5.67 -0.80 -0.81
C THR A 99 -5.13 -1.85 0.15
N ALA A 100 -4.31 -1.47 1.12
CA ALA A 100 -3.86 -2.37 2.17
C ALA A 100 -5.04 -2.89 3.02
N MET A 101 -5.95 -2.01 3.42
CA MET A 101 -7.16 -2.38 4.15
C MET A 101 -8.05 -3.31 3.32
N GLN A 102 -8.34 -2.97 2.06
CA GLN A 102 -9.14 -3.85 1.20
C GLN A 102 -8.52 -5.25 1.06
N THR A 103 -7.19 -5.34 0.94
CA THR A 103 -6.49 -6.62 0.84
C THR A 103 -6.60 -7.43 2.14
N ALA A 104 -6.45 -6.77 3.30
CA ALA A 104 -6.60 -7.41 4.60
C ALA A 104 -8.05 -7.86 4.89
N ASN A 105 -9.04 -7.08 4.45
CA ASN A 105 -10.46 -7.42 4.58
C ASN A 105 -10.91 -8.53 3.62
N ALA A 106 -10.29 -8.62 2.43
CA ALA A 106 -10.65 -9.63 1.44
C ALA A 106 -10.23 -11.04 1.86
N ALA A 107 -9.10 -11.17 2.56
CA ALA A 107 -8.67 -12.41 3.18
C ALA A 107 -7.88 -12.15 4.48
N PRO A 108 -8.52 -12.17 5.66
CA PRO A 108 -7.82 -11.94 6.92
C PRO A 108 -6.79 -13.03 7.21
N VAL A 109 -5.71 -12.64 7.90
CA VAL A 109 -4.67 -13.58 8.35
C VAL A 109 -5.30 -14.67 9.22
N GLY A 110 -4.94 -15.93 8.96
CA GLY A 110 -5.55 -17.10 9.58
C GLY A 110 -6.72 -17.70 8.82
N GLU A 111 -7.23 -17.05 7.77
CA GLU A 111 -8.24 -17.65 6.88
C GLU A 111 -7.70 -18.91 6.21
N VAL A 112 -8.55 -19.94 6.15
CA VAL A 112 -8.31 -21.15 5.38
C VAL A 112 -9.14 -21.12 4.09
N ALA A 113 -8.46 -21.31 2.96
CA ALA A 113 -9.09 -21.39 1.64
C ALA A 113 -8.62 -22.63 0.86
N TYR A 114 -9.46 -23.08 -0.08
CA TYR A 114 -9.21 -24.24 -0.92
C TYR A 114 -8.97 -23.81 -2.37
N PHE A 115 -7.77 -24.10 -2.87
CA PHE A 115 -7.34 -23.72 -4.21
C PHE A 115 -7.49 -24.87 -5.20
N ALA A 116 -8.06 -24.58 -6.37
CA ALA A 116 -8.11 -25.53 -7.50
C ALA A 116 -6.74 -25.74 -8.18
N SER A 117 -5.73 -24.96 -7.78
CA SER A 117 -4.34 -25.11 -8.23
C SER A 117 -3.52 -25.88 -7.19
N ALA A 118 -2.59 -26.70 -7.66
CA ALA A 118 -1.57 -27.33 -6.81
C ALA A 118 -0.39 -26.39 -6.47
N ALA A 119 -0.26 -25.27 -7.18
CA ALA A 119 0.79 -24.27 -6.94
C ALA A 119 0.43 -23.37 -5.75
N LEU A 120 1.43 -22.93 -4.99
CA LEU A 120 1.24 -22.01 -3.87
C LEU A 120 1.12 -20.58 -4.39
N HIS A 121 0.12 -19.85 -3.91
CA HIS A 121 -0.07 -18.44 -4.21
C HIS A 121 0.66 -17.56 -3.19
N ALA A 122 1.18 -16.40 -3.63
CA ALA A 122 1.85 -15.46 -2.74
C ALA A 122 0.91 -15.02 -1.59
N GLY A 123 1.45 -14.95 -0.37
CA GLY A 123 0.67 -14.61 0.82
C GLY A 123 -0.11 -15.77 1.45
N TRP A 124 0.08 -17.00 0.96
CA TRP A 124 -0.54 -18.22 1.50
C TRP A 124 0.51 -19.27 1.85
N LEU A 125 0.25 -20.08 2.88
CA LEU A 125 1.00 -21.28 3.23
C LEU A 125 0.12 -22.51 3.06
N LYS A 126 0.70 -23.69 2.81
CA LYS A 126 -0.08 -24.93 2.78
C LYS A 126 -0.54 -25.28 4.20
N ALA A 127 -1.80 -25.66 4.35
CA ALA A 127 -2.34 -26.20 5.60
C ALA A 127 -1.98 -27.69 5.72
N ASN A 128 -0.69 -27.98 5.91
CA ASN A 128 -0.10 -29.32 5.88
C ASN A 128 0.59 -29.73 7.19
N GLY A 129 0.29 -29.06 8.31
CA GLY A 129 0.91 -29.37 9.59
C GLY A 129 2.37 -28.91 9.75
N ALA A 130 2.92 -28.15 8.81
CA ALA A 130 4.32 -27.72 8.91
C ALA A 130 4.56 -26.82 10.12
N ALA A 131 5.73 -26.96 10.76
CA ALA A 131 6.24 -25.99 11.73
C ALA A 131 6.87 -24.81 10.98
N VAL A 132 6.38 -23.60 11.24
CA VAL A 132 6.82 -22.36 10.56
C VAL A 132 7.30 -21.31 11.56
N SER A 133 8.12 -20.37 11.10
CA SER A 133 8.76 -19.35 11.94
C SER A 133 7.77 -18.33 12.50
N ARG A 134 7.80 -18.09 13.82
CA ARG A 134 7.02 -17.04 14.50
C ARG A 134 7.46 -15.64 14.10
N THR A 135 8.73 -15.44 13.74
CA THR A 135 9.22 -14.11 13.34
C THR A 135 8.91 -13.79 11.89
N THR A 136 8.96 -14.80 11.01
CA THR A 136 8.64 -14.64 9.59
C THR A 136 7.14 -14.50 9.37
N TYR A 137 6.34 -15.22 10.15
CA TYR A 137 4.88 -15.24 10.05
C TYR A 137 4.23 -14.73 11.35
N ALA A 138 4.65 -13.54 11.78
CA ALA A 138 4.26 -12.97 13.07
C ALA A 138 2.76 -12.70 13.17
N ASP A 139 2.15 -12.16 12.11
CA ASP A 139 0.71 -11.89 12.09
C ASP A 139 -0.10 -13.19 12.16
N LEU A 140 0.34 -14.23 11.44
CA LEU A 140 -0.29 -15.55 11.52
C LEU A 140 -0.15 -16.18 12.90
N PHE A 141 1.03 -16.07 13.52
CA PHE A 141 1.23 -16.54 14.88
C PHE A 141 0.34 -15.78 15.88
N ALA A 142 0.18 -14.47 15.71
CA ALA A 142 -0.74 -13.69 16.53
C ALA A 142 -2.20 -14.15 16.36
N ALA A 143 -2.59 -14.54 15.14
CA ALA A 143 -3.94 -14.99 14.83
C ALA A 143 -4.27 -16.39 15.36
N ILE A 144 -3.39 -17.39 15.16
CA ILE A 144 -3.69 -18.80 15.48
C ILE A 144 -2.90 -19.38 16.66
N GLY A 145 -1.87 -18.66 17.13
CA GLY A 145 -1.02 -19.08 18.23
C GLY A 145 -0.47 -20.50 18.05
N THR A 146 -0.72 -21.35 19.04
CA THR A 146 -0.27 -22.75 19.08
C THR A 146 -1.43 -23.74 19.02
N ILE A 147 -2.59 -23.36 18.48
CA ILE A 147 -3.80 -24.21 18.39
C ILE A 147 -3.45 -25.57 17.76
N TYR A 148 -2.61 -25.58 16.73
CA TYR A 148 -2.21 -26.79 15.99
C TYR A 148 -0.86 -27.36 16.43
N GLY A 149 -0.26 -26.81 17.49
CA GLY A 149 1.01 -27.29 18.05
C GLY A 149 2.02 -26.18 18.28
N ALA A 150 2.78 -26.30 19.37
CA ALA A 150 3.71 -25.27 19.83
C ALA A 150 4.99 -25.11 18.99
N GLY A 151 5.22 -25.99 18.00
CA GLY A 151 6.46 -26.00 17.24
C GLY A 151 7.59 -26.58 18.08
N ASP A 152 8.73 -25.90 18.04
CA ASP A 152 9.86 -26.09 18.95
C ASP A 152 9.66 -25.42 20.33
N GLY A 153 8.47 -24.84 20.59
CA GLY A 153 8.16 -24.14 21.83
C GLY A 153 8.72 -22.72 21.94
N ASN A 154 9.48 -22.24 20.94
CA ASN A 154 10.16 -20.95 21.00
C ASN A 154 10.07 -20.15 19.70
N LYS A 155 10.67 -20.66 18.61
CA LYS A 155 10.81 -19.94 17.34
C LYS A 155 9.80 -20.36 16.30
N THR A 156 9.12 -21.49 16.48
CA THR A 156 8.16 -22.01 15.51
C THR A 156 6.79 -22.28 16.11
N PHE A 157 5.79 -22.47 15.25
CA PHE A 157 4.44 -22.93 15.58
C PHE A 157 3.92 -23.79 14.43
N HIS A 158 2.97 -24.69 14.69
CA HIS A 158 2.42 -25.57 13.65
C HIS A 158 1.22 -24.92 12.96
N LEU A 159 1.14 -25.15 11.65
CA LEU A 159 -0.05 -24.90 10.85
C LEU A 159 -1.09 -26.02 11.06
N PRO A 160 -2.37 -25.81 10.73
CA PRO A 160 -3.32 -26.92 10.62
C PRO A 160 -2.85 -27.93 9.57
N ASP A 161 -3.14 -29.21 9.78
CA ASP A 161 -3.00 -30.24 8.76
C ASP A 161 -4.38 -30.65 8.29
N LEU A 162 -4.80 -30.14 7.12
CA LEU A 162 -6.15 -30.35 6.58
C LEU A 162 -6.17 -31.36 5.42
N ARG A 163 -5.06 -32.07 5.23
CA ARG A 163 -4.94 -33.03 4.13
C ARG A 163 -5.79 -34.26 4.43
N GLY A 164 -6.85 -34.44 3.64
CA GLY A 164 -7.76 -35.59 3.78
C GLY A 164 -8.83 -35.41 4.84
N GLU A 165 -8.90 -34.24 5.48
CA GLU A 165 -9.87 -33.95 6.55
C GLU A 165 -11.21 -33.41 6.00
N PHE A 166 -12.30 -33.77 6.66
CA PHE A 166 -13.59 -33.11 6.48
C PHE A 166 -13.75 -31.99 7.52
N ILE A 167 -14.03 -30.78 7.04
CA ILE A 167 -14.27 -29.65 7.93
C ILE A 167 -15.73 -29.61 8.36
N ARG A 168 -15.95 -29.49 9.67
CA ARG A 168 -17.25 -29.22 10.27
C ARG A 168 -17.20 -27.90 11.01
N GLY A 169 -18.35 -27.22 11.10
CA GLY A 169 -18.47 -25.99 11.89
C GLY A 169 -18.19 -26.28 13.37
N PHE A 170 -17.45 -25.37 14.01
CA PHE A 170 -17.26 -25.40 15.45
C PHE A 170 -18.59 -25.07 16.14
N ASP A 171 -18.90 -25.77 17.23
CA ASP A 171 -20.18 -25.65 17.91
C ASP A 171 -20.42 -24.26 18.51
N ASP A 172 -19.35 -23.63 19.00
CA ASP A 172 -19.34 -22.27 19.56
C ASP A 172 -20.49 -21.99 20.55
N GLY A 173 -20.82 -22.99 21.38
CA GLY A 173 -21.84 -22.88 22.42
C GLY A 173 -23.27 -23.20 21.98
N ARG A 174 -23.49 -23.70 20.77
CA ARG A 174 -24.82 -24.15 20.32
C ARG A 174 -25.32 -25.40 21.07
N GLY A 175 -24.41 -26.25 21.55
CA GLY A 175 -24.73 -27.45 22.33
C GLY A 175 -25.01 -28.72 21.52
N ILE A 176 -24.60 -28.77 20.24
CA ILE A 176 -24.71 -29.96 19.39
C ILE A 176 -23.45 -30.82 19.47
N ASP A 177 -22.27 -30.21 19.47
CA ASP A 177 -20.96 -30.88 19.54
C ASP A 177 -20.28 -30.58 20.88
N VAL A 178 -20.97 -30.92 21.98
CA VAL A 178 -20.54 -30.59 23.34
C VAL A 178 -19.20 -31.24 23.67
N GLY A 179 -18.29 -30.46 24.25
CA GLY A 179 -16.96 -30.92 24.67
C GLY A 179 -15.92 -30.96 23.56
N ARG A 180 -16.29 -30.57 22.32
CA ARG A 180 -15.33 -30.41 21.23
C ARG A 180 -14.45 -29.18 21.46
N THR A 181 -13.13 -29.35 21.37
CA THR A 181 -12.17 -28.24 21.41
C THR A 181 -11.97 -27.65 20.01
N PHE A 182 -11.89 -26.32 19.89
CA PHE A 182 -11.60 -25.65 18.62
C PHE A 182 -10.28 -26.18 18.01
N GLY A 183 -10.29 -26.47 16.71
CA GLY A 183 -9.11 -26.99 15.99
C GLY A 183 -8.74 -28.45 16.29
N SER A 184 -9.48 -29.17 17.15
CA SER A 184 -9.22 -30.59 17.41
C SER A 184 -9.66 -31.49 16.25
N GLY A 185 -8.94 -32.61 16.05
CA GLY A 185 -9.29 -33.69 15.11
C GLY A 185 -10.21 -34.74 15.74
N GLN A 186 -11.05 -35.41 14.95
CA GLN A 186 -11.94 -36.50 15.40
C GLN A 186 -11.78 -37.64 14.41
N ALA A 187 -11.62 -38.86 14.92
CA ALA A 187 -11.64 -40.05 14.07
C ALA A 187 -13.03 -40.27 13.47
N GLU A 188 -13.08 -41.07 12.41
CA GLU A 188 -14.31 -41.59 11.86
C GLU A 188 -15.15 -42.30 12.91
N ASP A 189 -16.47 -42.13 12.84
CA ASP A 189 -17.40 -42.83 13.72
C ASP A 189 -18.74 -43.08 13.00
N PHE A 190 -19.42 -44.16 13.37
CA PHE A 190 -20.78 -44.45 12.95
C PHE A 190 -21.69 -44.47 14.17
N ARG A 191 -22.91 -43.96 14.00
CA ARG A 191 -23.91 -44.09 15.06
C ARG A 191 -24.10 -45.56 15.42
N LEU A 192 -23.96 -45.87 16.71
CA LEU A 192 -24.17 -47.20 17.26
C LEU A 192 -25.50 -47.79 16.76
N HIS A 193 -25.43 -48.99 16.20
CA HIS A 193 -26.58 -49.77 15.77
C HIS A 193 -26.28 -51.27 15.88
N ASN A 194 -27.30 -52.12 15.78
CA ASN A 194 -27.16 -53.58 15.78
C ASN A 194 -27.86 -54.22 14.57
N HIS A 195 -27.50 -55.46 14.28
CA HIS A 195 -28.19 -56.31 13.33
C HIS A 195 -28.66 -57.58 14.04
N GLY A 196 -29.96 -57.89 13.94
CA GLY A 196 -30.53 -59.14 14.44
C GLY A 196 -30.63 -60.18 13.32
N PRO A 197 -30.38 -61.47 13.58
CA PRO A 197 -30.57 -62.51 12.58
C PRO A 197 -32.07 -62.65 12.26
N SER A 198 -32.45 -62.44 11.00
CA SER A 198 -33.79 -62.81 10.51
C SER A 198 -33.79 -64.26 10.04
N GLY A 199 -34.29 -65.16 10.89
CA GLY A 199 -34.66 -66.52 10.49
C GLY A 199 -34.44 -67.58 11.57
N ILE A 200 -35.53 -68.06 12.18
CA ILE A 200 -35.59 -69.41 12.75
C ILE A 200 -35.67 -70.35 11.53
N VAL A 201 -34.63 -71.17 11.31
CA VAL A 201 -34.77 -72.32 10.41
C VAL A 201 -35.46 -73.42 11.21
N SER A 202 -36.78 -73.54 11.07
CA SER A 202 -37.48 -74.75 11.48
C SER A 202 -37.11 -75.86 10.50
N ALA A 203 -36.07 -76.63 10.81
CA ALA A 203 -35.79 -77.85 10.08
C ALA A 203 -36.83 -78.92 10.47
N SER A 204 -37.86 -79.10 9.65
CA SER A 204 -38.70 -80.30 9.67
C SER A 204 -38.09 -81.32 8.71
N GLY A 205 -37.22 -82.19 9.23
CA GLY A 205 -36.63 -83.30 8.47
C GLY A 205 -35.68 -84.14 9.29
N SER A 206 -35.85 -85.48 9.26
CA SER A 206 -34.94 -86.44 9.88
C SER A 206 -33.60 -86.45 9.14
N VAL A 207 -32.50 -86.21 9.85
CA VAL A 207 -31.15 -86.47 9.34
C VAL A 207 -30.89 -87.97 9.37
N ALA A 208 -30.82 -88.61 8.21
CA ALA A 208 -30.35 -89.98 8.06
C ALA A 208 -28.82 -89.96 7.88
N GLY A 209 -28.09 -90.15 8.98
CA GLY A 209 -26.63 -90.23 8.97
C GLY A 209 -26.11 -90.30 10.40
N SER A 210 -25.38 -91.38 10.72
CA SER A 210 -24.82 -91.64 12.04
C SER A 210 -23.82 -90.54 12.43
N VAL A 211 -24.22 -89.68 13.36
CA VAL A 211 -23.29 -88.99 14.25
C VAL A 211 -23.31 -89.76 15.58
N ASP A 212 -22.14 -90.12 16.09
CA ASP A 212 -21.98 -90.76 17.40
C ASP A 212 -22.77 -89.98 18.45
N ALA A 213 -23.82 -90.62 18.98
CA ALA A 213 -24.91 -89.97 19.66
C ALA A 213 -24.55 -89.64 21.11
N GLY A 214 -24.23 -88.37 21.35
CA GLY A 214 -24.31 -87.71 22.65
C GLY A 214 -25.25 -86.50 22.60
N ILE A 215 -26.46 -86.63 22.03
CA ILE A 215 -27.42 -85.54 21.98
C ILE A 215 -28.80 -86.05 22.42
N ALA A 216 -29.18 -85.66 23.65
CA ALA A 216 -30.52 -85.88 24.18
C ALA A 216 -31.51 -84.90 23.51
N LEU A 217 -32.59 -85.45 22.95
CA LEU A 217 -33.70 -84.69 22.38
C LEU A 217 -34.56 -84.08 23.50
N GLY A 218 -34.25 -82.84 23.83
CA GLY A 218 -35.06 -81.98 24.68
C GLY A 218 -34.98 -80.53 24.19
N GLY A 219 -35.93 -80.12 23.36
CA GLY A 219 -36.27 -78.73 23.04
C GLY A 219 -35.10 -77.73 22.95
N SER A 220 -34.10 -78.00 22.11
CA SER A 220 -32.97 -77.07 21.94
C SER A 220 -33.18 -76.20 20.70
N ASN A 221 -33.41 -74.91 20.92
CA ASN A 221 -33.39 -73.88 19.87
C ASN A 221 -32.04 -73.93 19.13
N PHE A 222 -32.05 -74.19 17.82
CA PHE A 222 -30.87 -74.14 16.98
C PHE A 222 -30.53 -72.67 16.67
N TRP A 223 -29.61 -72.07 17.43
CA TRP A 223 -29.16 -70.70 17.18
C TRP A 223 -28.12 -70.68 16.06
N LYS A 224 -28.56 -70.48 14.81
CA LYS A 224 -27.66 -70.18 13.70
C LYS A 224 -27.29 -68.69 13.72
N SER A 225 -26.12 -68.38 14.26
CA SER A 225 -25.55 -67.02 14.14
C SER A 225 -25.28 -66.71 12.67
N THR A 226 -25.99 -65.72 12.12
CA THR A 226 -25.75 -65.22 10.76
C THR A 226 -25.16 -63.82 10.89
N THR A 227 -23.86 -63.71 10.66
CA THR A 227 -23.14 -62.42 10.68
C THR A 227 -23.15 -61.85 9.27
N THR A 228 -23.47 -60.55 9.13
CA THR A 228 -23.29 -59.84 7.86
C THR A 228 -21.80 -59.68 7.56
N ALA A 229 -21.39 -59.94 6.32
CA ALA A 229 -20.00 -59.74 5.91
C ALA A 229 -19.63 -58.24 5.92
N ALA A 230 -18.34 -57.94 6.12
CA ALA A 230 -17.83 -56.59 5.97
C ALA A 230 -17.97 -56.13 4.51
N THR A 231 -18.45 -54.90 4.29
CA THR A 231 -18.55 -54.27 2.97
C THR A 231 -18.24 -52.78 3.12
N GLY A 232 -17.44 -52.23 2.22
CA GLY A 232 -17.02 -50.82 2.24
C GLY A 232 -15.50 -50.65 2.18
N GLY A 233 -15.04 -49.42 2.41
CA GLY A 233 -13.61 -49.06 2.50
C GLY A 233 -13.17 -48.80 3.95
N THR A 234 -11.96 -48.24 4.11
CA THR A 234 -11.38 -47.89 5.43
C THR A 234 -12.15 -46.80 6.17
N GLU A 235 -12.97 -46.02 5.46
CA GLU A 235 -13.72 -44.89 6.00
C GLU A 235 -15.00 -44.72 5.16
N THR A 236 -16.09 -44.30 5.80
CA THR A 236 -17.27 -43.82 5.07
C THR A 236 -17.18 -42.33 4.87
N ARG A 237 -17.23 -41.91 3.61
CA ARG A 237 -17.17 -40.50 3.22
C ARG A 237 -18.17 -40.19 2.10
N PRO A 238 -18.74 -38.97 2.07
CA PRO A 238 -19.46 -38.49 0.89
C PRO A 238 -18.55 -38.48 -0.35
N ARG A 239 -19.16 -38.45 -1.55
CA ARG A 239 -18.42 -38.11 -2.78
C ARG A 239 -17.74 -36.76 -2.59
N ASN A 240 -16.43 -36.68 -2.85
CA ASN A 240 -15.64 -35.48 -2.61
C ASN A 240 -14.60 -35.26 -3.73
N LEU A 241 -14.07 -34.05 -3.79
CA LEU A 241 -13.00 -33.62 -4.68
C LEU A 241 -11.92 -32.92 -3.84
N ALA A 242 -10.65 -33.24 -4.10
CA ALA A 242 -9.53 -32.72 -3.32
C ALA A 242 -8.99 -31.41 -3.94
N LEU A 243 -8.98 -30.36 -3.13
CA LEU A 243 -8.39 -29.04 -3.44
C LEU A 243 -7.21 -28.79 -2.49
N LEU A 244 -6.29 -27.89 -2.86
CA LEU A 244 -5.18 -27.53 -1.99
C LEU A 244 -5.64 -26.60 -0.88
N ALA A 245 -5.68 -27.10 0.35
CA ALA A 245 -5.94 -26.29 1.53
C ALA A 245 -4.72 -25.41 1.86
N CYS A 246 -4.95 -24.11 1.96
CA CYS A 246 -3.95 -23.12 2.33
C CYS A 246 -4.48 -22.19 3.43
N ILE A 247 -3.56 -21.58 4.17
CA ILE A 247 -3.83 -20.60 5.21
C ILE A 247 -3.16 -19.27 4.87
N LYS A 248 -3.89 -18.16 5.04
CA LYS A 248 -3.38 -16.81 4.82
C LYS A 248 -2.41 -16.44 5.94
N TYR A 249 -1.20 -15.97 5.58
CA TYR A 249 -0.22 -15.43 6.54
C TYR A 249 0.01 -13.93 6.38
#